data_AF-A0A7V7TIF0-F1
#
_entry.id   AF-A0A7V7TIF0-F1
#
_cell.length_a   1.000
_cell.length_b   1.000
_cell.length_c   1.000
_cell.angle_alpha   90.00
_cell.angle_beta   90.00
_cell.angle_gamma   90.00
#
_symmetry.space_group_name_H-M   'P 1'
#
loop_
_entity.id
_entity.type
_entity.pdbx_description
1 polymer ?
#
loop_
_entity_poly.entity_id
_entity_poly.type
_entity_poly.pdbx_seq_one_letter_code
_entity_poly.pdbx_strand_id
1 'polypeptide(L)'
;MTNKFWAILFFCFISLTGCTSSQVVDHSEMDIPSVEERAFGGLEPYAIELLDELRLLAKTRSAKAQAIKPFGQRRQEKMLSTMVLPGFDKRVDWNCQCEVETIAKGIAEKVGYGSERVFTYGRKPPGGVWVNLVLNDQPIKDAISMIDAEKGAQVDFMIDHKVKTIVVKYLETTN
;
A
#
# COMPACT_ATOMS: atom_id res chain seq x y z
N MET A 1 -56.81 54.84 -51.31
CA MET A 1 -57.03 53.64 -50.46
C MET A 1 -56.19 52.48 -51.02
N THR A 2 -54.89 52.40 -50.73
CA THR A 2 -54.00 51.35 -51.31
C THR A 2 -52.75 51.05 -50.45
N ASN A 3 -52.80 51.18 -49.12
CA ASN A 3 -51.60 50.97 -48.27
C ASN A 3 -51.74 49.88 -47.19
N LYS A 4 -52.78 49.03 -47.24
CA LYS A 4 -53.01 47.99 -46.20
C LYS A 4 -52.68 46.56 -46.64
N PHE A 5 -52.43 46.32 -47.92
CA PHE A 5 -52.19 44.95 -48.42
C PHE A 5 -50.72 44.49 -48.37
N TRP A 6 -49.77 45.42 -48.27
CA TRP A 6 -48.33 45.07 -48.28
C TRP A 6 -47.78 44.67 -46.90
N ALA A 7 -48.42 45.11 -45.81
CA ALA A 7 -47.97 44.80 -44.45
C ALA A 7 -48.29 43.37 -44.00
N ILE A 8 -49.32 42.74 -44.59
CA ILE A 8 -49.78 41.40 -44.18
C ILE A 8 -48.89 40.30 -44.80
N LEU A 9 -48.30 40.57 -45.95
CA LEU A 9 -47.45 39.60 -46.67
C LEU A 9 -46.03 39.48 -46.07
N PHE A 10 -45.56 40.51 -45.35
CA PHE A 10 -44.25 40.50 -44.70
C PHE A 10 -44.27 39.77 -43.35
N PHE A 11 -45.39 39.79 -42.64
CA PHE A 11 -45.52 39.16 -41.32
C PHE A 11 -45.61 37.63 -41.38
N CYS A 12 -46.05 37.07 -42.52
CA CYS A 12 -46.13 35.62 -42.74
C CYS A 12 -44.77 34.97 -43.08
N PHE A 13 -43.78 35.78 -43.50
CA PHE A 13 -42.45 35.26 -43.86
C PHE A 13 -41.53 35.07 -42.64
N ILE A 14 -41.83 35.70 -41.50
CA ILE A 14 -41.01 35.63 -40.28
C ILE A 14 -41.39 34.42 -39.42
N SER A 15 -42.58 33.82 -39.62
CA SER A 15 -43.05 32.66 -38.87
C SER A 15 -42.57 31.30 -39.40
N LEU A 16 -41.77 31.27 -40.48
CA LEU A 16 -41.26 30.03 -41.10
C LEU A 16 -39.75 29.80 -40.93
N THR A 17 -39.02 30.71 -40.26
CA THR A 17 -37.59 30.54 -39.95
C THR A 17 -37.34 30.10 -38.49
N GLY A 18 -38.29 29.39 -37.90
CA GLY A 18 -38.16 28.72 -36.61
C GLY A 18 -37.79 27.25 -36.75
N CYS A 19 -36.75 26.94 -37.52
CA CYS A 19 -36.19 25.59 -37.54
C CYS A 19 -35.32 25.44 -36.28
N THR A 20 -35.91 24.94 -35.20
CA THR A 20 -35.15 24.39 -34.08
C THR A 20 -34.30 23.25 -34.63
N SER A 21 -33.02 23.51 -34.84
CA SER A 21 -32.03 22.47 -35.02
C SER A 21 -31.94 21.74 -33.70
N SER A 22 -32.73 20.69 -33.53
CA SER A 22 -32.35 19.64 -32.60
C SER A 22 -31.11 19.00 -33.21
N GLN A 23 -29.92 19.42 -32.76
CA GLN A 23 -28.77 18.55 -32.87
C GLN A 23 -29.16 17.28 -32.12
N VAL A 24 -29.44 16.21 -32.87
CA VAL A 24 -29.37 14.87 -32.32
C VAL A 24 -27.92 14.70 -31.93
N VAL A 25 -27.65 14.81 -30.63
CA VAL A 25 -26.34 14.44 -30.08
C VAL A 25 -26.21 12.96 -30.40
N ASP A 26 -25.38 12.65 -31.38
CA ASP A 26 -25.07 11.28 -31.75
C ASP A 26 -24.29 10.66 -30.59
N HIS A 27 -24.97 9.84 -29.79
CA HIS A 27 -24.35 9.09 -28.70
C HIS A 27 -23.67 7.81 -29.20
N SER A 28 -23.51 7.61 -30.52
CA SER A 28 -22.78 6.46 -31.07
C SER A 28 -21.29 6.45 -30.74
N GLU A 29 -20.74 7.59 -30.30
CA GLU A 29 -19.38 7.74 -29.76
C GLU A 29 -19.31 7.72 -28.22
N MET A 30 -20.36 7.30 -27.50
CA MET A 30 -20.15 6.92 -26.10
C MET A 30 -19.32 5.64 -26.09
N ASP A 31 -18.02 5.79 -25.85
CA ASP A 31 -17.11 4.71 -25.54
C ASP A 31 -17.79 3.79 -24.52
N ILE A 32 -18.10 2.58 -24.97
CA ILE A 32 -18.68 1.57 -24.10
C ILE A 32 -17.60 1.30 -23.05
N PRO A 33 -17.82 1.66 -21.77
CA PRO A 33 -16.77 1.55 -20.77
C PRO A 33 -16.27 0.12 -20.74
N SER A 34 -14.94 -0.02 -20.66
CA SER A 34 -14.29 -1.32 -20.64
C SER A 34 -14.86 -2.18 -19.51
N VAL A 35 -14.70 -3.51 -19.60
CA VAL A 35 -15.21 -4.43 -18.56
C VAL A 35 -14.66 -4.04 -17.17
N GLU A 36 -13.43 -3.55 -17.10
CA GLU A 36 -12.81 -3.01 -15.87
C GLU A 36 -13.50 -1.73 -15.40
N GLU A 37 -13.82 -0.81 -16.30
CA GLU A 37 -14.47 0.46 -15.95
C GLU A 37 -15.94 0.28 -15.50
N ARG A 38 -16.64 -0.73 -16.03
CA ARG A 38 -17.97 -1.13 -15.52
C ARG A 38 -17.94 -1.80 -14.15
N ALA A 39 -16.89 -2.57 -13.86
CA ALA A 39 -16.76 -3.31 -12.60
C ALA A 39 -16.10 -2.47 -11.48
N PHE A 40 -15.15 -1.60 -11.83
CA PHE A 40 -14.28 -0.88 -10.91
C PHE A 40 -14.29 0.65 -11.09
N GLY A 41 -14.90 1.19 -12.14
CA GLY A 41 -14.89 2.65 -12.40
C GLY A 41 -15.59 3.47 -11.32
N GLY A 42 -16.50 2.86 -10.54
CA GLY A 42 -17.08 3.48 -9.35
C GLY A 42 -16.27 3.26 -8.06
N LEU A 43 -15.34 2.30 -8.05
CA LEU A 43 -14.57 1.88 -6.86
C LEU A 43 -13.24 2.62 -6.72
N GLU A 44 -12.68 3.13 -7.81
CA GLU A 44 -11.45 3.91 -7.81
C GLU A 44 -11.47 5.11 -6.83
N PRO A 45 -12.50 5.98 -6.81
CA PRO A 45 -12.53 7.09 -5.85
C PRO A 45 -12.59 6.60 -4.39
N TYR A 46 -13.34 5.51 -4.12
CA TYR A 46 -13.39 4.92 -2.78
C TYR A 46 -12.06 4.27 -2.38
N ALA A 47 -11.34 3.64 -3.31
CA ALA A 47 -10.03 3.06 -3.04
C ALA A 47 -9.01 4.15 -2.69
N ILE A 48 -9.04 5.28 -3.39
CA ILE A 48 -8.20 6.45 -3.08
C ILE A 48 -8.54 7.01 -1.70
N GLU A 49 -9.83 7.18 -1.38
CA GLU A 49 -10.28 7.66 -0.07
C GLU A 49 -9.84 6.72 1.05
N LEU A 50 -10.01 5.40 0.88
CA LEU A 50 -9.58 4.40 1.85
C LEU A 50 -8.05 4.42 2.05
N LEU A 51 -7.27 4.63 0.99
CA LEU A 51 -5.82 4.77 1.10
C LEU A 51 -5.42 6.03 1.89
N ASP A 52 -6.14 7.14 1.70
CA ASP A 52 -5.89 8.36 2.45
C ASP A 52 -6.28 8.23 3.93
N GLU A 53 -7.40 7.56 4.24
CA GLU A 53 -7.78 7.25 5.61
C GLU A 53 -6.76 6.33 6.29
N LEU A 54 -6.30 5.28 5.61
CA LEU A 54 -5.22 4.41 6.11
C LEU A 54 -3.94 5.20 6.36
N ARG A 55 -3.60 6.14 5.47
CA ARG A 55 -2.45 7.04 5.65
C ARG A 55 -2.62 7.95 6.85
N LEU A 56 -3.81 8.51 7.06
CA LEU A 56 -4.11 9.33 8.23
C LEU A 56 -4.01 8.52 9.52
N LEU A 57 -4.54 7.30 9.55
CA LEU A 57 -4.41 6.38 10.68
C LEU A 57 -2.94 6.01 10.95
N ALA A 58 -2.15 5.76 9.92
CA ALA A 58 -0.72 5.50 10.07
C ALA A 58 0.01 6.73 10.66
N LYS A 59 -0.30 7.93 10.18
CA LYS A 59 0.26 9.19 10.72
C LYS A 59 -0.12 9.40 12.18
N THR A 60 -1.40 9.25 12.55
CA THR A 60 -1.85 9.44 13.93
C THR A 60 -1.22 8.42 14.88
N ARG A 61 -1.13 7.15 14.47
CA ARG A 61 -0.42 6.10 15.22
C ARG A 61 1.06 6.41 15.38
N SER A 62 1.74 6.82 14.32
CA SER A 62 3.16 7.17 14.38
C SER A 62 3.42 8.38 15.28
N ALA A 63 2.58 9.40 15.23
CA ALA A 63 2.67 10.59 16.08
C ALA A 63 2.46 10.23 17.55
N LYS A 64 1.45 9.40 17.86
CA LYS A 64 1.20 8.91 19.22
C LYS A 64 2.39 8.09 19.73
N ALA A 65 2.93 7.18 18.91
CA ALA A 65 4.08 6.38 19.27
C ALA A 65 5.33 7.25 19.52
N GLN A 66 5.56 8.26 18.69
CA GLN A 66 6.68 9.20 18.88
C GLN A 66 6.52 10.06 20.12
N ALA A 67 5.31 10.53 20.43
CA ALA A 67 5.02 11.35 21.60
C ALA A 67 5.35 10.63 22.92
N ILE A 68 5.15 9.31 22.99
CA ILE A 68 5.36 8.50 24.20
C ILE A 68 6.83 8.11 24.38
N LYS A 69 7.68 8.20 23.35
CA LYS A 69 9.07 7.73 23.39
C LYS A 69 9.99 8.64 24.23
N PRO A 70 10.70 8.10 25.25
CA PRO A 70 11.75 8.81 25.99
C PRO A 70 12.94 9.24 25.09
N PHE A 71 13.62 10.31 25.48
CA PHE A 71 14.73 10.91 24.72
C PHE A 71 15.89 9.93 24.42
N GLY A 72 16.22 9.05 25.38
CA GLY A 72 17.27 8.03 25.20
C GLY A 72 16.94 7.00 24.12
N GLN A 73 15.66 6.62 24.03
CA GLN A 73 15.17 5.64 23.06
C GLN A 73 15.16 6.22 21.64
N ARG A 74 14.80 7.50 21.49
CA ARG A 74 14.87 8.23 20.20
C ARG A 74 16.31 8.31 19.67
N ARG A 75 17.29 8.53 20.56
CA ARG A 75 18.71 8.60 20.19
C ARG A 75 19.25 7.23 19.77
N GLN A 76 18.84 6.15 20.45
CA GLN A 76 19.17 4.78 20.07
C GLN A 76 18.59 4.41 18.71
N GLU A 77 17.31 4.69 18.45
CA GLU A 77 16.70 4.44 17.14
C GLU A 77 17.41 5.19 16.01
N LYS A 78 17.79 6.45 16.25
CA LYS A 78 18.55 7.24 15.26
C LYS A 78 19.95 6.69 15.00
N MET A 79 20.61 6.10 15.99
CA MET A 79 21.89 5.42 15.80
C MET A 79 21.72 4.08 15.08
N LEU A 80 20.67 3.32 15.42
CA LEU A 80 20.34 2.04 14.80
C LEU A 80 19.89 2.20 13.34
N SER A 81 19.19 3.28 12.99
CA SER A 81 18.82 3.56 11.60
C SER A 81 20.02 3.91 10.71
N THR A 82 21.14 4.33 11.31
CA THR A 82 22.40 4.60 10.59
C THR A 82 23.35 3.40 10.54
N MET A 83 23.16 2.40 11.40
CA MET A 83 24.06 1.24 11.49
C MET A 83 23.52 0.07 10.67
N VAL A 84 24.12 -0.17 9.51
CA VAL A 84 23.83 -1.38 8.71
C VAL A 84 24.65 -2.53 9.28
N LEU A 85 23.99 -3.62 9.65
CA LEU A 85 24.64 -4.83 10.13
C LEU A 85 25.48 -5.46 9.00
N PRO A 86 26.67 -6.01 9.29
CA PRO A 86 27.53 -6.60 8.27
C PRO A 86 26.82 -7.77 7.58
N GLY A 87 26.77 -7.75 6.24
CA GLY A 87 26.12 -8.76 5.41
C GLY A 87 24.65 -8.50 5.09
N PHE A 88 24.01 -7.55 5.78
CA PHE A 88 22.62 -7.14 5.52
C PHE A 88 22.50 -6.08 4.42
N ASP A 89 23.63 -5.58 3.92
CA ASP A 89 23.77 -4.69 2.78
C ASP A 89 23.72 -5.41 1.43
N LYS A 90 23.89 -6.74 1.42
CA LYS A 90 23.80 -7.55 0.21
C LYS A 90 22.43 -7.40 -0.44
N ARG A 91 22.43 -7.14 -1.75
CA ARG A 91 21.22 -7.04 -2.56
C ARG A 91 20.80 -8.43 -3.03
N VAL A 92 19.52 -8.73 -2.91
CA VAL A 92 18.95 -10.02 -3.29
C VAL A 92 17.61 -9.83 -3.98
N ASP A 93 17.34 -10.70 -4.95
CA ASP A 93 16.00 -10.95 -5.45
C ASP A 93 15.39 -12.08 -4.61
N TRP A 94 14.33 -11.77 -3.87
CA TRP A 94 13.66 -12.75 -3.03
C TRP A 94 12.18 -12.43 -2.93
N ASN A 95 11.37 -13.28 -3.54
CA ASN A 95 9.93 -13.25 -3.43
C ASN A 95 9.46 -14.54 -2.74
N CYS A 96 8.78 -14.41 -1.60
CA CYS A 96 8.18 -15.56 -0.93
C CYS A 96 7.00 -15.16 -0.03
N GLN A 97 5.93 -15.93 -0.09
CA GLN A 97 4.90 -15.96 0.94
C GLN A 97 5.20 -17.14 1.86
N CYS A 98 5.85 -16.86 2.99
CA CYS A 98 6.42 -17.89 3.85
C CYS A 98 6.17 -17.58 5.33
N GLU A 99 6.32 -18.60 6.16
CA GLU A 99 6.31 -18.41 7.59
C GLU A 99 7.55 -17.64 8.06
N VAL A 100 7.40 -16.78 9.07
CA VAL A 100 8.48 -15.97 9.66
C VAL A 100 9.71 -16.80 10.02
N GLU A 101 9.55 -18.02 10.54
CA GLU A 101 10.70 -18.89 10.86
C GLU A 101 11.51 -19.29 9.62
N THR A 102 10.83 -19.56 8.50
CA THR A 102 11.48 -19.93 7.24
C THR A 102 12.23 -18.73 6.66
N ILE A 103 11.64 -17.54 6.74
CA ILE A 103 12.28 -16.30 6.33
C ILE A 103 13.50 -16.01 7.22
N ALA A 104 13.40 -16.24 8.54
CA ALA A 104 14.53 -16.06 9.45
C ALA A 104 15.73 -16.95 9.08
N LYS A 105 15.48 -18.21 8.74
CA LYS A 105 16.52 -19.16 8.26
C LYS A 105 17.13 -18.71 6.93
N GLY A 106 16.30 -18.28 5.98
CA GLY A 106 16.76 -17.73 4.70
C GLY A 106 17.64 -16.50 4.87
N ILE A 107 17.25 -15.56 5.74
CA ILE A 107 18.06 -14.39 6.09
C ILE A 107 19.40 -14.85 6.68
N ALA A 108 19.38 -15.73 7.68
CA ALA A 108 20.59 -16.22 8.34
C ALA A 108 21.59 -16.85 7.35
N GLU A 109 21.12 -17.60 6.36
CA GLU A 109 21.98 -18.15 5.31
C GLU A 109 22.57 -17.07 4.40
N LYS A 110 21.75 -16.12 3.92
CA LYS A 110 22.22 -15.07 3.00
C LYS A 110 23.24 -14.12 3.65
N VAL A 111 23.07 -13.83 4.94
CA VAL A 111 24.02 -12.99 5.72
C VAL A 111 25.24 -13.78 6.24
N GLY A 112 25.25 -15.11 6.10
CA GLY A 112 26.37 -15.97 6.48
C GLY A 112 26.44 -16.30 7.97
N TYR A 113 25.30 -16.28 8.67
CA TYR A 113 25.19 -16.76 10.05
C TYR A 113 24.94 -18.28 10.11
N GLY A 114 24.26 -18.83 9.10
CA GLY A 114 23.86 -20.25 9.06
C GLY A 114 22.44 -20.45 9.59
N SER A 115 21.68 -21.35 8.97
CA SER A 115 20.27 -21.61 9.33
C SER A 115 20.10 -22.26 10.71
N GLU A 116 21.15 -22.88 11.23
CA GLU A 116 21.21 -23.45 12.58
C GLU A 116 21.31 -22.39 13.70
N ARG A 117 21.64 -21.14 13.35
CA ARG A 117 21.73 -20.01 14.29
C ARG A 117 20.40 -19.26 14.45
N VAL A 118 19.30 -19.89 14.08
CA VAL A 118 17.94 -19.37 14.25
C VAL A 118 17.27 -20.06 15.42
N PHE A 119 16.86 -19.29 16.42
CA PHE A 119 16.18 -19.79 17.61
C PHE A 119 14.74 -19.31 17.66
N THR A 120 13.82 -20.24 17.87
CA THR A 120 12.41 -19.95 18.07
C THR A 120 12.05 -20.09 19.55
N TYR A 121 11.31 -19.11 20.07
CA TYR A 121 10.83 -19.10 21.46
C TYR A 121 9.34 -18.76 21.52
N GLY A 122 8.67 -19.26 22.57
CA GLY A 122 7.25 -19.02 22.80
C GLY A 122 6.35 -20.04 22.08
N ARG A 123 5.05 -19.94 22.34
CA ARG A 123 4.05 -20.82 21.72
C ARG A 123 3.65 -20.25 20.36
N LYS A 124 4.00 -20.96 19.29
CA LYS A 124 3.55 -20.62 17.93
C LYS A 124 2.01 -20.60 17.87
N PRO A 125 1.39 -19.55 17.30
CA PRO A 125 -0.07 -19.48 17.19
C PRO A 125 -0.61 -20.59 16.25
N PRO A 126 -1.84 -21.10 16.50
CA PRO A 126 -2.49 -22.07 15.63
C PRO A 126 -2.85 -21.39 14.30
N GLY A 127 -1.97 -21.53 13.31
CA GLY A 127 -2.03 -20.80 12.03
C GLY A 127 -0.66 -20.30 11.56
N GLY A 128 0.31 -20.21 12.48
CA GLY A 128 1.61 -19.61 12.19
C GLY A 128 1.51 -18.11 11.90
N VAL A 129 2.66 -17.51 11.63
CA VAL A 129 2.73 -16.10 11.22
C VAL A 129 3.32 -16.08 9.83
N TRP A 130 2.50 -15.70 8.85
CA TRP A 130 2.86 -15.67 7.44
C TRP A 130 3.18 -14.25 7.02
N VAL A 131 4.25 -14.11 6.26
CA VAL A 131 4.74 -12.84 5.74
C VAL A 131 4.98 -13.01 4.24
N ASN A 132 4.53 -12.01 3.48
CA ASN A 132 4.78 -11.84 2.07
C ASN A 132 6.01 -10.94 1.88
N LEU A 133 7.14 -11.57 1.63
CA LEU A 133 8.39 -10.85 1.37
C LEU A 133 8.58 -10.69 -0.14
N VAL A 134 8.73 -9.44 -0.60
CA VAL A 134 9.05 -9.13 -1.99
C VAL A 134 10.23 -8.15 -2.04
N LEU A 135 11.40 -8.67 -2.38
CA LEU A 135 12.63 -7.91 -2.60
C LEU A 135 13.03 -8.05 -4.06
N ASN A 136 13.17 -6.91 -4.74
CA ASN A 136 13.63 -6.83 -6.13
C ASN A 136 14.91 -5.98 -6.15
N ASP A 137 16.07 -6.63 -6.25
CA ASP A 137 17.40 -6.03 -6.13
C ASP A 137 17.50 -5.08 -4.92
N GLN A 138 17.04 -5.53 -3.76
CA GLN A 138 16.99 -4.74 -2.53
C GLN A 138 17.91 -5.33 -1.45
N PRO A 139 18.49 -4.49 -0.57
CA PRO A 139 19.32 -4.97 0.52
C PRO A 139 18.49 -5.81 1.50
N ILE A 140 19.08 -6.88 2.04
CA ILE A 140 18.43 -7.78 3.01
C ILE A 140 17.92 -7.03 4.25
N LYS A 141 18.53 -5.90 4.63
CA LYS A 141 18.03 -5.05 5.72
C LYS A 141 16.55 -4.67 5.54
N ASP A 142 16.11 -4.45 4.30
CA ASP A 142 14.75 -4.03 3.98
C ASP A 142 13.76 -5.18 4.24
N ALA A 143 14.22 -6.42 4.12
CA ALA A 143 13.47 -7.61 4.51
C ALA A 143 13.06 -7.59 5.99
N ILE A 144 13.96 -7.13 6.87
CA ILE A 144 13.67 -7.04 8.31
C ILE A 144 12.55 -6.03 8.56
N SER A 145 12.61 -4.88 7.88
CA SER A 145 11.58 -3.84 7.99
C SER A 145 10.23 -4.32 7.46
N MET A 146 10.21 -5.09 6.37
CA MET A 146 8.98 -5.70 5.84
C MET A 146 8.41 -6.74 6.81
N ILE A 147 9.26 -7.61 7.37
CA ILE A 147 8.85 -8.59 8.38
C ILE A 147 8.27 -7.89 9.62
N ASP A 148 8.89 -6.80 10.08
CA ASP A 148 8.39 -6.06 11.24
C ASP A 148 7.04 -5.38 10.98
N ALA A 149 6.85 -4.87 9.75
CA ALA A 149 5.58 -4.30 9.32
C ALA A 149 4.46 -5.36 9.23
N GLU A 150 4.75 -6.56 8.69
CA GLU A 150 3.74 -7.58 8.45
C GLU A 150 3.45 -8.47 9.66
N LYS A 151 4.46 -8.82 10.47
CA LYS A 151 4.27 -9.67 11.67
C LYS A 151 3.39 -8.99 12.73
N GLY A 152 3.31 -7.66 12.69
CA GLY A 152 2.62 -6.85 13.70
C GLY A 152 3.12 -7.14 15.13
N ALA A 153 2.17 -7.29 16.05
CA ALA A 153 2.45 -7.55 17.48
C ALA A 153 2.50 -9.04 17.85
N GLN A 154 2.49 -9.95 16.86
CA GLN A 154 2.43 -11.39 17.12
C GLN A 154 3.81 -12.02 17.36
N VAL A 155 4.86 -11.38 16.83
CA VAL A 155 6.23 -11.90 16.88
C VAL A 155 7.17 -10.75 17.22
N ASP A 156 8.17 -11.05 18.04
CA ASP A 156 9.33 -10.22 18.27
C ASP A 156 10.52 -10.83 17.49
N PHE A 157 11.13 -10.04 16.61
CA PHE A 157 12.18 -10.46 15.70
C PHE A 157 13.47 -9.76 16.09
N MET A 158 14.42 -10.50 16.65
CA MET A 158 15.65 -9.95 17.19
C MET A 158 16.86 -10.49 16.45
N ILE A 159 17.82 -9.62 16.14
CA ILE A 159 19.08 -9.99 15.47
C ILE A 159 20.24 -9.58 16.38
N ASP A 160 21.07 -10.54 16.78
CA ASP A 160 22.32 -10.27 17.49
C ASP A 160 23.50 -10.51 16.54
N HIS A 161 24.11 -9.43 16.08
CA HIS A 161 25.27 -9.51 15.19
C HIS A 161 26.52 -10.08 15.89
N LYS A 162 26.69 -9.85 17.19
CA LYS A 162 27.91 -10.23 17.91
C LYS A 162 27.99 -11.74 18.05
N VAL A 163 26.86 -12.35 18.36
CA VAL A 163 26.71 -13.81 18.51
C VAL A 163 26.35 -14.48 17.18
N LYS A 164 26.01 -13.68 16.15
CA LYS A 164 25.57 -14.11 14.82
C LYS A 164 24.34 -15.01 14.92
N THR A 165 23.30 -14.52 15.58
CA THR A 165 22.05 -15.27 15.82
C THR A 165 20.83 -14.45 15.48
N ILE A 166 19.78 -15.14 15.05
CA ILE A 166 18.45 -14.56 14.82
C ILE A 166 17.48 -15.27 15.76
N VAL A 167 16.68 -14.48 16.47
CA VAL A 167 15.72 -14.97 17.43
C VAL A 167 14.32 -14.56 17.00
N VAL A 168 13.44 -15.56 16.89
CA VAL A 168 12.01 -15.39 16.57
C VAL A 168 11.22 -15.76 17.81
N LYS A 169 10.68 -14.75 18.50
CA LYS A 169 9.89 -14.96 19.72
C LYS A 169 8.41 -14.72 19.42
N TYR A 170 7.60 -15.76 19.52
CA TYR A 170 6.15 -15.66 19.45
C TYR A 170 5.62 -15.04 20.74
N LEU A 171 4.86 -13.96 20.61
CA LEU A 171 4.19 -13.31 21.73
C LEU A 171 2.82 -13.95 21.93
N GLU A 172 2.49 -14.30 23.17
CA GLU A 172 1.16 -14.79 23.48
C GLU A 172 0.16 -13.65 23.27
N THR A 173 -0.72 -13.80 22.28
CA THR A 173 -1.89 -12.94 22.16
C THR A 173 -2.82 -13.27 23.34
N THR A 174 -2.82 -12.42 24.36
CA THR A 174 -3.85 -12.44 25.40
C THR A 174 -5.21 -12.26 24.72
N ASN A 175 -6.09 -13.24 24.87
CA ASN A 175 -7.51 -13.14 24.51
C ASN A 175 -8.19 -12.03 25.32
#